data_AF-O42095-F1
#
_entry.id   AF-O42095-F1
#
_cell.length_a   1.000
_cell.length_b   1.000
_cell.length_c   1.000
_cell.angle_alpha   90.00
_cell.angle_beta   90.00
_cell.angle_gamma   90.00
#
_symmetry.space_group_name_H-M   'P 1'
#
loop_
_entity.id
_entity.type
_entity.pdbx_description
1 polymer ?
#
loop_
_entity_poly.entity_id
_entity_poly.type
_entity_poly.pdbx_seq_one_letter_code
_entity_poly.pdbx_strand_id
1 'polypeptide(L)'
;GRDWNDGRALGALVDNCAPGLCPDWQSWDPAQSVQNARDVMQQADDWLGVPQVIAPEEIADPNVDEHSVMTYLSQFPKAKLKPGAPLRPRAVRPERVRAYGPGLEPQGNVVLQPARFTVETWTRARQVLENARDHRAHHEEAQVVANNDEKRTFSVTYVPKVAGLHKVTVLFGGQNIPGSPFVGVAMAHGDASKVSARGPGIEPSGNVANKPTYFDIYTAGAGSGDVGVVLEDPAGPRDTVEGDMEDRGDSTFRCSYRPTLPGPHRVAVTFAGAHIPNSTFCVNVAEACNPSACRAWGRGLQPKGLRVHETADFRVHTNAPAELRVTVPDRGTEVPVSVRPTADGVYECEYRPTVAGTHSVSITWGGYSIPRSPLEVEVSPAAGAQKVRAWGPGLHGGVVGDSADFVVEAIGDDVRTLGFSIEGPSQPKIESDDPGDGSCDVRYWPTEAGPYPVHVVCDDEDIARSPFMAHIRPAAPDCSPDKVKVWGPGLEPTGVIVNRPTEFCVDARAAGKGP
;
A
#
# COMPACT_ATOMS: atom_id res chain seq x y z
N GLY A 1 26.96 -69.68 33.07
CA GLY A 1 27.57 -70.13 31.83
C GLY A 1 26.63 -69.83 30.70
N ARG A 2 27.09 -69.18 29.63
CA ARG A 2 26.37 -69.21 28.36
C ARG A 2 26.66 -70.56 27.72
N ASP A 3 25.60 -71.23 27.29
CA ASP A 3 25.69 -72.48 26.55
C ASP A 3 26.30 -72.17 25.18
N TRP A 4 27.50 -72.67 24.91
CA TRP A 4 28.18 -72.48 23.62
C TRP A 4 27.86 -73.61 22.64
N ASN A 5 27.13 -74.62 23.11
CA ASN A 5 26.97 -75.91 22.47
C ASN A 5 25.98 -75.88 21.29
N ASP A 6 25.29 -74.77 21.04
CA ASP A 6 24.35 -74.60 19.90
C ASP A 6 24.94 -73.79 18.73
N GLY A 7 26.16 -73.26 18.88
CA GLY A 7 26.86 -72.42 17.90
C GLY A 7 26.29 -71.00 17.72
N ARG A 8 25.12 -70.68 18.29
CA ARG A 8 24.47 -69.36 18.14
C ARG A 8 25.15 -68.30 18.98
N ALA A 9 25.59 -68.66 20.19
CA ALA A 9 26.36 -67.76 21.06
C ALA A 9 27.69 -67.36 20.41
N LEU A 10 28.33 -68.30 19.70
CA LEU A 10 29.56 -68.06 18.94
C LEU A 10 29.31 -67.20 17.71
N GLY A 11 28.23 -67.46 16.96
CA GLY A 11 27.81 -66.62 15.83
C GLY A 11 27.50 -65.18 16.25
N ALA A 12 26.87 -64.99 17.41
CA ALA A 12 26.63 -63.66 17.98
C ALA A 12 27.93 -62.93 18.35
N LEU A 13 28.95 -63.65 18.82
CA LEU A 13 30.26 -63.07 19.15
C LEU A 13 30.99 -62.63 17.87
N VAL A 14 31.03 -63.48 16.85
CA VAL A 14 31.66 -63.19 15.56
C VAL A 14 30.98 -62.01 14.87
N ASP A 15 29.65 -61.97 14.83
CA ASP A 15 28.90 -60.87 14.21
C ASP A 15 29.02 -59.56 15.02
N ASN A 16 29.31 -59.62 16.33
CA ASN A 16 29.60 -58.43 17.12
C ASN A 16 31.02 -57.89 16.83
N CYS A 17 32.01 -58.78 16.67
CA CYS A 17 33.37 -58.41 16.25
C CYS A 17 33.40 -57.85 14.82
N ALA A 18 32.58 -58.38 13.91
CA ALA A 18 32.42 -57.88 12.54
C ALA A 18 30.95 -57.95 12.08
N PRO A 19 30.19 -56.84 12.21
CA PRO A 19 28.78 -56.80 11.81
C PRO A 19 28.56 -57.17 10.34
N GLY A 20 27.74 -58.20 10.10
CA GLY A 20 27.41 -58.68 8.77
C GLY A 20 28.17 -59.93 8.34
N LEU A 21 29.10 -60.43 9.15
CA LEU A 21 29.79 -61.70 8.86
C LEU A 21 28.85 -62.89 9.14
N CYS A 22 28.17 -62.88 10.30
CA CYS A 22 27.20 -63.92 10.67
C CYS A 22 25.81 -63.32 10.96
N PRO A 23 25.18 -62.55 10.05
CA PRO A 23 23.99 -61.74 10.36
C PRO A 23 22.74 -62.55 10.76
N ASP A 24 22.72 -63.84 10.41
CA ASP A 24 21.58 -64.75 10.59
C ASP A 24 21.78 -65.71 11.78
N TRP A 25 22.77 -65.47 12.65
CA TRP A 25 23.09 -66.32 13.81
C TRP A 25 21.88 -66.59 14.72
N GLN A 26 20.90 -65.68 14.73
CA GLN A 26 19.68 -65.83 15.52
C GLN A 26 18.71 -66.88 14.98
N SER A 27 18.75 -67.18 13.68
CA SER A 27 17.83 -68.11 13.01
C SER A 27 18.43 -69.50 12.78
N TRP A 28 19.66 -69.76 13.20
CA TRP A 28 20.25 -71.09 13.08
C TRP A 28 19.55 -72.10 13.97
N ASP A 29 19.40 -73.31 13.42
CA ASP A 29 18.79 -74.45 14.11
C ASP A 29 19.75 -74.95 15.20
N PRO A 30 19.37 -74.91 16.49
CA PRO A 30 20.18 -75.42 17.58
C PRO A 30 20.52 -76.92 17.45
N ALA A 31 19.70 -77.69 16.70
CA ALA A 31 19.96 -79.10 16.45
C ALA A 31 21.14 -79.34 15.49
N GLN A 32 21.58 -78.31 14.75
CA GLN A 32 22.74 -78.34 13.86
C GLN A 32 23.99 -77.74 14.52
N SER A 33 24.17 -77.96 15.82
CA SER A 33 25.22 -77.34 16.65
C SER A 33 26.63 -77.42 16.07
N VAL A 34 27.06 -78.61 15.64
CA VAL A 34 28.39 -78.85 15.06
C VAL A 34 28.57 -78.07 13.75
N GLN A 35 27.54 -78.05 12.90
CA GLN A 35 27.60 -77.33 11.62
C GLN A 35 27.64 -75.81 11.86
N ASN A 36 26.82 -75.31 12.78
CA ASN A 36 26.82 -73.91 13.19
C ASN A 36 28.20 -73.49 13.74
N ALA A 37 28.78 -74.30 14.64
CA ALA A 37 30.12 -74.07 15.19
C ALA A 37 31.18 -74.05 14.08
N ARG A 38 31.15 -75.03 13.18
CA ARG A 38 32.11 -75.13 12.07
C ARG A 38 32.06 -73.91 11.16
N ASP A 39 30.87 -73.49 10.74
CA ASP A 39 30.70 -72.35 9.83
C ASP A 39 31.11 -71.02 10.47
N VAL A 40 30.88 -70.84 11.76
CA VAL A 40 31.29 -69.66 12.51
C VAL A 40 32.80 -69.61 12.72
N MET A 41 33.38 -70.74 13.16
CA MET A 41 34.80 -70.83 13.46
C MET A 41 35.64 -70.68 12.19
N GLN A 42 35.14 -71.20 11.06
CA GLN A 42 35.76 -70.98 9.76
C GLN A 42 35.75 -69.50 9.38
N GLN A 43 34.61 -68.81 9.54
CA GLN A 43 34.53 -67.37 9.26
C GLN A 43 35.41 -66.53 10.20
N ALA A 44 35.53 -66.92 11.47
CA ALA A 44 36.42 -66.27 12.42
C ALA A 44 37.90 -66.45 12.06
N ASP A 45 38.30 -67.62 11.57
CA ASP A 45 39.67 -67.86 11.10
C ASP A 45 39.96 -67.08 9.80
N ASP A 46 39.07 -67.23 8.82
CA ASP A 46 39.21 -66.64 7.50
C ASP A 46 39.22 -65.12 7.54
N TRP A 47 38.33 -64.50 8.32
CA TRP A 47 38.08 -63.05 8.25
C TRP A 47 38.42 -62.27 9.50
N LEU A 48 38.56 -62.92 10.66
CA LEU A 48 38.94 -62.28 11.92
C LEU A 48 40.36 -62.66 12.38
N GLY A 49 40.99 -63.64 11.72
CA GLY A 49 42.33 -64.13 12.05
C GLY A 49 42.38 -64.89 13.38
N VAL A 50 41.27 -65.54 13.76
CA VAL A 50 41.14 -66.30 15.01
C VAL A 50 41.25 -67.81 14.70
N PRO A 51 42.43 -68.43 14.91
CA PRO A 51 42.65 -69.84 14.56
C PRO A 51 41.86 -70.80 15.44
N GLN A 52 41.42 -71.91 14.85
CA GLN A 52 40.68 -72.98 15.52
C GLN A 52 41.64 -73.79 16.42
N VAL A 53 41.61 -73.55 17.73
CA VAL A 53 42.42 -74.28 18.72
C VAL A 53 41.65 -75.40 19.45
N ILE A 54 40.37 -75.55 19.10
CA ILE A 54 39.44 -76.59 19.55
C ILE A 54 38.63 -77.01 18.32
N ALA A 55 38.25 -78.28 18.21
CA ALA A 55 37.45 -78.73 17.06
C ALA A 55 35.99 -78.24 17.16
N PRO A 56 35.31 -77.97 16.02
CA PRO A 56 33.89 -77.64 16.01
C PRO A 56 32.98 -78.69 16.65
N GLU A 57 33.37 -79.97 16.61
CA GLU A 57 32.65 -81.07 17.27
C GLU A 57 32.80 -81.00 18.79
N GLU A 58 33.97 -80.59 19.26
CA GLU A 58 34.29 -80.49 20.68
C GLU A 58 33.59 -79.29 21.31
N ILE A 59 33.60 -78.11 20.67
CA ILE A 59 32.90 -76.92 21.19
C ILE A 59 31.36 -77.05 21.18
N ALA A 60 30.84 -77.98 20.38
CA ALA A 60 29.42 -78.32 20.31
C ALA A 60 29.04 -79.47 21.27
N ASP A 61 30.00 -80.12 21.92
CA ASP A 61 29.76 -81.19 22.90
C ASP A 61 29.29 -80.58 24.24
N PRO A 62 28.12 -80.98 24.77
CA PRO A 62 27.66 -80.55 26.09
C PRO A 62 28.63 -80.80 27.25
N ASN A 63 29.56 -81.74 27.09
CA ASN A 63 30.56 -82.12 28.10
C ASN A 63 31.97 -81.57 27.79
N VAL A 64 32.08 -80.56 26.91
CA VAL A 64 33.35 -79.94 26.55
C VAL A 64 34.10 -79.39 27.77
N ASP A 65 35.42 -79.51 27.74
CA ASP A 65 36.28 -78.88 28.74
C ASP A 65 36.18 -77.34 28.66
N GLU A 66 35.66 -76.72 29.71
CA GLU A 66 35.43 -75.26 29.76
C GLU A 66 36.73 -74.46 29.59
N HIS A 67 37.87 -75.00 30.03
CA HIS A 67 39.17 -74.33 29.84
C HIS A 67 39.53 -74.22 28.35
N SER A 68 39.28 -75.26 27.57
CA SER A 68 39.51 -75.29 26.12
C SER A 68 38.63 -74.27 25.38
N VAL A 69 37.34 -74.15 25.76
CA VAL A 69 36.42 -73.14 25.22
C VAL A 69 36.90 -71.72 25.57
N MET A 70 37.31 -71.49 26.83
CA MET A 70 37.80 -70.17 27.27
C MET A 70 39.10 -69.76 26.57
N THR A 71 40.01 -70.71 26.31
CA THR A 71 41.24 -70.45 25.53
C THR A 71 40.91 -69.97 24.12
N TYR A 72 39.94 -70.60 23.44
CA TYR A 72 39.50 -70.14 22.12
C TYR A 72 38.84 -68.75 22.17
N LEU A 73 37.90 -68.53 23.11
CA LEU A 73 37.17 -67.27 23.22
C LEU A 73 38.06 -66.07 23.58
N SER A 74 39.15 -66.29 24.32
CA SER A 74 40.11 -65.24 24.73
C SER A 74 40.82 -64.54 23.55
N GLN A 75 40.72 -65.08 22.34
CA GLN A 75 41.35 -64.54 21.14
C GLN A 75 40.52 -63.43 20.46
N PHE A 76 39.19 -63.44 20.62
CA PHE A 76 38.26 -62.50 19.99
C PHE A 76 38.45 -61.01 20.34
N PRO A 77 38.85 -60.62 21.56
CA PRO A 77 39.14 -59.22 21.87
C PRO A 77 40.27 -58.61 21.02
N LYS A 78 41.16 -59.45 20.46
CA LYS A 78 42.26 -59.02 19.59
C LYS A 78 41.96 -59.21 18.10
N ALA A 79 40.78 -59.73 17.76
CA ALA A 79 40.36 -59.99 16.40
C ALA A 79 40.28 -58.69 15.57
N LYS A 80 40.74 -58.75 14.33
CA LYS A 80 40.66 -57.63 13.37
C LYS A 80 40.08 -58.14 12.06
N LEU A 81 39.07 -57.43 11.56
CA LEU A 81 38.45 -57.75 10.29
C LEU A 81 39.44 -57.57 9.13
N LYS A 82 39.65 -58.63 8.35
CA LYS A 82 40.47 -58.58 7.13
C LYS A 82 39.71 -57.84 6.01
N PRO A 83 40.41 -57.03 5.19
CA PRO A 83 39.81 -56.38 4.03
C PRO A 83 39.21 -57.40 3.04
N GLY A 84 38.04 -57.11 2.46
CA GLY A 84 37.37 -57.98 1.49
C GLY A 84 36.43 -59.03 2.08
N ALA A 85 36.18 -58.99 3.40
CA ALA A 85 35.23 -59.90 4.04
C ALA A 85 33.81 -59.78 3.44
N PRO A 86 33.10 -60.90 3.24
CA PRO A 86 31.77 -60.95 2.63
C PRO A 86 30.69 -60.51 3.62
N LEU A 87 30.70 -59.24 4.01
CA LEU A 87 29.71 -58.68 4.94
C LEU A 87 28.34 -58.56 4.26
N ARG A 88 27.35 -59.25 4.82
CA ARG A 88 25.95 -59.18 4.38
C ARG A 88 25.19 -58.11 5.18
N PRO A 89 24.32 -57.29 4.54
CA PRO A 89 23.51 -56.31 5.25
C PRO A 89 22.65 -56.97 6.31
N ARG A 90 22.69 -56.45 7.53
CA ARG A 90 21.88 -56.96 8.64
C ARG A 90 20.39 -56.88 8.28
N ALA A 91 19.66 -57.97 8.45
CA ALA A 91 18.22 -58.01 8.21
C ALA A 91 17.51 -56.90 8.99
N VAL A 92 16.98 -55.92 8.26
CA VAL A 92 16.12 -54.86 8.80
C VAL A 92 14.78 -55.50 9.11
N ARG A 93 14.20 -55.18 10.27
CA ARG A 93 12.90 -55.70 10.73
C ARG A 93 11.88 -54.56 10.86
N PRO A 94 11.27 -54.09 9.75
CA PRO A 94 10.32 -52.98 9.76
C PRO A 94 9.10 -53.26 10.64
N GLU A 95 8.71 -54.52 10.81
CA GLU A 95 7.59 -54.97 11.63
C GLU A 95 7.71 -54.61 13.12
N ARG A 96 8.92 -54.28 13.58
CA ARG A 96 9.20 -53.86 14.96
C ARG A 96 9.24 -52.35 15.14
N VAL A 97 8.93 -51.58 14.10
CA VAL A 97 8.87 -50.12 14.12
C VAL A 97 7.42 -49.68 14.18
N ARG A 98 7.13 -48.69 15.02
CA ARG A 98 5.79 -48.11 15.16
C ARG A 98 5.85 -46.62 14.90
N ALA A 99 4.91 -46.10 14.10
CA ALA A 99 4.69 -44.66 13.99
C ALA A 99 3.31 -44.29 14.54
N TYR A 100 3.23 -43.19 15.26
CA TYR A 100 2.00 -42.69 15.87
C TYR A 100 2.08 -41.19 16.16
N GLY A 101 0.94 -40.52 16.14
CA GLY A 101 0.83 -39.10 16.45
C GLY A 101 -0.14 -38.37 15.54
N PRO A 102 -0.47 -37.11 15.86
CA PRO A 102 -1.52 -36.33 15.18
C PRO A 102 -1.25 -36.15 13.68
N GLY A 103 0.03 -36.07 13.26
CA GLY A 103 0.43 -35.94 11.86
C GLY A 103 0.13 -37.16 10.97
N LEU A 104 -0.31 -38.28 11.56
CA LEU A 104 -0.76 -39.48 10.85
C LEU A 104 -2.27 -39.73 11.00
N GLU A 105 -2.99 -38.86 11.72
CA GLU A 105 -4.43 -39.02 11.93
C GLU A 105 -5.21 -38.65 10.65
N PRO A 106 -6.33 -39.35 10.35
CA PRO A 106 -7.14 -39.06 9.17
C PRO A 106 -7.75 -37.65 9.16
N GLN A 107 -7.87 -37.00 10.31
CA GLN A 107 -8.50 -35.70 10.49
C GLN A 107 -7.70 -34.87 11.50
N GLY A 108 -7.83 -33.54 11.44
CA GLY A 108 -7.21 -32.62 12.40
C GLY A 108 -5.92 -31.96 11.92
N ASN A 109 -5.33 -32.44 10.82
CA ASN A 109 -4.20 -31.75 10.19
C ASN A 109 -4.70 -30.57 9.33
N VAL A 110 -3.89 -29.52 9.21
CA VAL A 110 -4.27 -28.23 8.59
C VAL A 110 -3.19 -27.79 7.62
N VAL A 111 -3.60 -27.20 6.49
CA VAL A 111 -2.68 -26.67 5.48
C VAL A 111 -1.81 -25.54 6.09
N LEU A 112 -0.53 -25.51 5.74
CA LEU A 112 0.52 -24.61 6.26
C LEU A 112 0.84 -24.74 7.76
N GLN A 113 0.32 -25.75 8.45
CA GLN A 113 0.66 -26.03 9.85
C GLN A 113 1.56 -27.26 10.02
N PRO A 114 2.50 -27.27 10.99
CA PRO A 114 3.37 -28.43 11.22
C PRO A 114 2.57 -29.65 11.69
N ALA A 115 2.47 -30.67 10.83
CA ALA A 115 1.94 -31.98 11.18
C ALA A 115 3.06 -32.83 11.81
N ARG A 116 2.83 -33.32 13.02
CA ARG A 116 3.87 -33.98 13.84
C ARG A 116 3.50 -35.40 14.23
N PHE A 117 4.45 -36.31 14.15
CA PHE A 117 4.28 -37.65 14.67
C PHE A 117 5.63 -38.23 15.11
N THR A 118 5.58 -39.37 15.82
CA THR A 118 6.74 -40.02 16.41
C THR A 118 6.92 -41.40 15.80
N VAL A 119 8.18 -41.74 15.50
CA VAL A 119 8.59 -43.09 15.09
C VAL A 119 9.42 -43.73 16.20
N GLU A 120 8.95 -44.85 16.73
CA GLU A 120 9.61 -45.61 17.79
C GLU A 120 10.34 -46.82 17.21
N THR A 121 11.64 -46.95 17.50
CA THR A 121 12.50 -48.00 16.93
C THR A 121 13.11 -48.91 18.00
N TRP A 122 12.90 -50.23 17.90
CA TRP A 122 13.36 -51.20 18.91
C TRP A 122 14.82 -51.66 18.77
N THR A 123 15.58 -51.10 17.83
CA THR A 123 16.95 -51.52 17.49
C THR A 123 17.90 -50.32 17.42
N ARG A 124 19.22 -50.53 17.39
CA ARG A 124 20.23 -49.46 17.22
C ARG A 124 20.25 -48.95 15.77
N ALA A 125 19.11 -48.50 15.28
CA ALA A 125 18.98 -48.00 13.93
C ALA A 125 19.52 -46.58 13.83
N ARG A 126 20.16 -46.26 12.70
CA ARG A 126 20.78 -44.95 12.43
C ARG A 126 19.93 -44.02 11.58
N GLN A 127 18.85 -44.50 10.93
CA GLN A 127 18.10 -43.67 9.98
C GLN A 127 16.65 -44.12 9.79
N VAL A 128 15.73 -43.15 9.78
CA VAL A 128 14.35 -43.25 9.31
C VAL A 128 14.25 -42.24 8.16
N LEU A 129 13.74 -42.66 7.00
CA LEU A 129 13.49 -41.77 5.87
C LEU A 129 11.98 -41.65 5.68
N GLU A 130 11.50 -40.43 5.45
CA GLU A 130 10.08 -40.20 5.20
C GLU A 130 9.87 -39.38 3.93
N ASN A 131 8.83 -39.75 3.19
CA ASN A 131 8.30 -38.98 2.08
C ASN A 131 6.79 -38.75 2.30
N ALA A 132 6.39 -37.50 2.53
CA ALA A 132 4.99 -37.10 2.48
C ALA A 132 4.63 -36.69 1.04
N ARG A 133 3.52 -37.19 0.51
CA ARG A 133 3.04 -36.84 -0.84
C ARG A 133 1.57 -36.42 -0.81
N ASP A 134 1.28 -35.33 -1.52
CA ASP A 134 -0.09 -34.86 -1.77
C ASP A 134 -0.75 -35.59 -2.96
N HIS A 135 -2.05 -35.41 -3.17
CA HIS A 135 -2.84 -35.93 -4.29
C HIS A 135 -2.32 -35.51 -5.68
N ARG A 136 -1.55 -34.41 -5.77
CA ARG A 136 -0.86 -33.97 -7.00
C ARG A 136 0.56 -34.53 -7.15
N ALA A 137 0.96 -35.47 -6.30
CA ALA A 137 2.30 -36.06 -6.25
C ALA A 137 3.45 -35.07 -5.95
N HIS A 138 3.14 -33.90 -5.40
CA HIS A 138 4.16 -33.02 -4.81
C HIS A 138 4.80 -33.72 -3.62
N HIS A 139 6.12 -33.59 -3.54
CA HIS A 139 6.94 -34.28 -2.56
C HIS A 139 7.37 -33.27 -1.51
N GLU A 140 7.05 -33.55 -0.25
CA GLU A 140 7.46 -32.71 0.87
C GLU A 140 8.49 -33.45 1.71
N GLU A 141 9.62 -32.78 1.93
CA GLU A 141 10.66 -33.27 2.83
C GLU A 141 10.25 -33.02 4.27
N ALA A 142 10.16 -34.08 5.06
CA ALA A 142 9.90 -33.99 6.48
C ALA A 142 11.20 -33.75 7.26
N GLN A 143 11.12 -32.91 8.30
CA GLN A 143 12.19 -32.74 9.27
C GLN A 143 12.17 -33.89 10.27
N VAL A 144 13.28 -34.61 10.40
CA VAL A 144 13.44 -35.73 11.33
C VAL A 144 14.48 -35.39 12.40
N VAL A 145 14.10 -35.51 13.67
CA VAL A 145 14.97 -35.25 14.82
C VAL A 145 15.03 -36.49 15.70
N ALA A 146 16.24 -36.99 15.99
CA ALA A 146 16.43 -38.11 16.91
C ALA A 146 16.31 -37.64 18.37
N ASN A 147 15.41 -38.25 19.14
CA ASN A 147 15.16 -37.85 20.53
C ASN A 147 16.13 -38.52 21.53
N ASN A 148 16.86 -39.55 21.11
CA ASN A 148 17.86 -40.27 21.92
C ASN A 148 17.35 -40.74 23.30
N ASP A 149 16.06 -41.04 23.42
CA ASP A 149 15.44 -41.56 24.63
C ASP A 149 15.65 -43.09 24.80
N GLU A 150 15.23 -43.65 25.94
CA GLU A 150 15.35 -45.08 26.25
C GLU A 150 14.66 -45.97 25.20
N LYS A 151 13.65 -45.43 24.52
CA LYS A 151 12.85 -46.10 23.47
C LYS A 151 13.35 -45.82 22.05
N ARG A 152 14.42 -45.04 21.90
CA ARG A 152 15.01 -44.60 20.63
C ARG A 152 13.98 -44.11 19.61
N THR A 153 13.27 -43.07 19.99
CA THR A 153 12.26 -42.40 19.16
C THR A 153 12.85 -41.32 18.26
N PHE A 154 12.18 -41.08 17.13
CA PHE A 154 12.42 -39.98 16.21
C PHE A 154 11.16 -39.11 16.14
N SER A 155 11.33 -37.80 16.34
CA SER A 155 10.27 -36.81 16.11
C SER A 155 10.28 -36.41 14.64
N VAL A 156 9.13 -36.46 14.00
CA VAL A 156 9.00 -36.14 12.58
C VAL A 156 7.96 -35.03 12.38
N THR A 157 8.30 -34.05 11.54
CA THR A 157 7.46 -32.88 11.25
C THR A 157 7.44 -32.58 9.76
N TYR A 158 6.25 -32.40 9.17
CA TYR A 158 6.08 -31.93 7.79
C TYR A 158 5.05 -30.78 7.73
N VAL A 159 5.07 -29.96 6.67
CA VAL A 159 4.22 -28.77 6.53
C VAL A 159 3.47 -28.79 5.19
N PRO A 160 2.23 -29.31 5.15
CA PRO A 160 1.46 -29.50 3.93
C PRO A 160 1.07 -28.18 3.28
N LYS A 161 1.36 -28.00 1.99
CA LYS A 161 1.07 -26.75 1.27
C LYS A 161 -0.27 -26.70 0.55
N VAL A 162 -0.93 -27.85 0.37
CA VAL A 162 -2.16 -27.96 -0.43
C VAL A 162 -3.22 -28.66 0.40
N ALA A 163 -4.49 -28.27 0.22
CA ALA A 163 -5.60 -28.99 0.86
C ALA A 163 -5.93 -30.28 0.11
N GLY A 164 -6.33 -31.30 0.87
CA GLY A 164 -6.79 -32.57 0.33
C GLY A 164 -6.25 -33.78 1.08
N LEU A 165 -6.48 -34.96 0.50
CA LEU A 165 -6.05 -36.24 1.05
C LEU A 165 -4.56 -36.46 0.78
N HIS A 166 -3.78 -36.53 1.85
CA HIS A 166 -2.34 -36.81 1.76
C HIS A 166 -2.03 -38.29 1.98
N LYS A 167 -0.93 -38.73 1.37
CA LYS A 167 -0.32 -40.05 1.55
C LYS A 167 1.05 -39.88 2.21
N VAL A 168 1.13 -40.29 3.47
CA VAL A 168 2.36 -40.18 4.27
C VAL A 168 3.07 -41.54 4.31
N THR A 169 4.33 -41.61 3.88
CA THR A 169 5.06 -42.89 3.76
C THR A 169 6.29 -42.89 4.66
N VAL A 170 6.27 -43.73 5.69
CA VAL A 170 7.39 -43.94 6.61
C VAL A 170 8.17 -45.20 6.22
N LEU A 171 9.48 -45.04 6.01
CA LEU A 171 10.40 -46.11 5.61
C LEU A 171 11.47 -46.36 6.68
N PHE A 172 11.77 -47.63 6.92
CA PHE A 172 12.84 -48.08 7.80
C PHE A 172 13.78 -49.03 7.05
N GLY A 173 15.06 -48.64 6.92
CA GLY A 173 16.04 -49.39 6.11
C GLY A 173 15.60 -49.64 4.66
N GLY A 174 14.85 -48.69 4.08
CA GLY A 174 14.32 -48.79 2.71
C GLY A 174 13.00 -49.55 2.56
N GLN A 175 12.42 -50.09 3.64
CA GLN A 175 11.17 -50.86 3.62
C GLN A 175 10.04 -50.13 4.39
N ASN A 176 8.79 -50.31 3.97
CA ASN A 176 7.64 -49.74 4.68
C ASN A 176 7.48 -50.37 6.07
N ILE A 177 7.22 -49.55 7.08
CA ILE A 177 6.80 -50.02 8.40
C ILE A 177 5.33 -50.45 8.39
N PRO A 178 4.85 -51.22 9.38
CA PRO A 178 3.42 -51.53 9.53
C PRO A 178 2.56 -50.27 9.55
N GLY A 179 1.49 -50.27 8.76
CA GLY A 179 0.58 -49.13 8.62
C GLY A 179 1.03 -48.09 7.58
N SER A 180 2.28 -48.13 7.13
CA SER A 180 2.77 -47.31 6.03
C SER A 180 2.43 -47.96 4.68
N PRO A 181 1.90 -47.20 3.69
CA PRO A 181 1.63 -45.76 3.74
C PRO A 181 0.34 -45.43 4.51
N PHE A 182 0.39 -44.34 5.27
CA PHE A 182 -0.77 -43.75 5.93
C PHE A 182 -1.56 -42.92 4.91
N VAL A 183 -2.67 -43.48 4.45
CA VAL A 183 -3.56 -42.87 3.45
C VAL A 183 -4.76 -42.29 4.17
N GLY A 184 -5.16 -41.07 3.80
CA GLY A 184 -6.42 -40.50 4.30
C GLY A 184 -6.27 -39.30 5.24
N VAL A 185 -5.09 -38.70 5.33
CA VAL A 185 -4.87 -37.50 6.16
C VAL A 185 -5.57 -36.32 5.50
N ALA A 186 -6.71 -35.89 6.06
CA ALA A 186 -7.48 -34.75 5.61
C ALA A 186 -6.87 -33.44 6.14
N MET A 187 -6.60 -32.51 5.23
CA MET A 187 -6.08 -31.19 5.54
C MET A 187 -7.20 -30.15 5.48
N ALA A 188 -7.57 -29.58 6.64
CA ALA A 188 -8.55 -28.49 6.71
C ALA A 188 -7.91 -27.13 6.38
N HIS A 189 -8.72 -26.16 5.94
CA HIS A 189 -8.35 -24.74 5.84
C HIS A 189 -8.78 -24.00 7.11
N GLY A 190 -8.18 -22.84 7.38
CA GLY A 190 -8.69 -21.88 8.35
C GLY A 190 -10.16 -21.49 8.06
N ASP A 191 -10.89 -21.12 9.10
CA ASP A 191 -12.32 -20.82 9.05
C ASP A 191 -12.58 -19.35 8.71
N ALA A 192 -12.74 -19.05 7.42
CA ALA A 192 -13.01 -17.70 6.93
C ALA A 192 -14.29 -17.08 7.53
N SER A 193 -15.25 -17.89 8.00
CA SER A 193 -16.49 -17.40 8.61
C SER A 193 -16.27 -16.69 9.95
N LYS A 194 -15.10 -16.92 10.58
CA LYS A 194 -14.69 -16.28 11.84
C LYS A 194 -13.87 -15.01 11.63
N VAL A 195 -13.52 -14.68 10.39
CA VAL A 195 -12.78 -13.46 10.05
C VAL A 195 -13.76 -12.32 9.85
N SER A 196 -13.39 -11.12 10.28
CA SER A 196 -14.18 -9.91 10.03
C SER A 196 -13.30 -8.75 9.57
N ALA A 197 -13.86 -7.83 8.79
CA ALA A 197 -13.18 -6.62 8.33
C ALA A 197 -14.02 -5.39 8.67
N ARG A 198 -13.38 -4.32 9.16
CA ARG A 198 -14.03 -3.04 9.53
C ARG A 198 -13.08 -1.85 9.32
N GLY A 199 -13.61 -0.70 8.90
CA GLY A 199 -12.84 0.53 8.78
C GLY A 199 -13.34 1.43 7.64
N PRO A 200 -12.85 2.69 7.57
CA PRO A 200 -13.35 3.68 6.63
C PRO A 200 -13.20 3.25 5.16
N GLY A 201 -12.17 2.46 4.83
CA GLY A 201 -11.91 1.97 3.47
C GLY A 201 -12.88 0.92 2.94
N ILE A 202 -13.82 0.43 3.76
CA ILE A 202 -14.88 -0.49 3.29
C ILE A 202 -16.29 0.02 3.59
N GLU A 203 -16.41 1.26 4.07
CA GLU A 203 -17.70 1.91 4.25
C GLU A 203 -18.33 2.25 2.89
N PRO A 204 -19.65 2.13 2.72
CA PRO A 204 -20.33 2.38 1.44
C PRO A 204 -20.14 3.80 0.89
N SER A 205 -19.82 4.75 1.76
CA SER A 205 -19.65 6.17 1.42
C SER A 205 -18.62 6.83 2.34
N GLY A 206 -18.08 7.98 1.93
CA GLY A 206 -17.12 8.77 2.71
C GLY A 206 -15.68 8.71 2.19
N ASN A 207 -15.39 7.79 1.26
CA ASN A 207 -14.12 7.75 0.55
C ASN A 207 -14.12 8.75 -0.61
N VAL A 208 -12.96 9.36 -0.87
CA VAL A 208 -12.77 10.37 -1.93
C VAL A 208 -11.57 9.96 -2.77
N ALA A 209 -11.66 10.14 -4.09
CA ALA A 209 -10.55 9.84 -4.98
C ALA A 209 -9.28 10.61 -4.57
N ASN A 210 -8.13 9.97 -4.77
CA ASN A 210 -6.79 10.40 -4.38
C ASN A 210 -6.55 10.59 -2.88
N LYS A 211 -7.51 10.34 -1.99
CA LYS A 211 -7.27 10.32 -0.53
C LYS A 211 -6.98 8.90 -0.05
N PRO A 212 -5.91 8.67 0.75
CA PRO A 212 -5.63 7.36 1.31
C PRO A 212 -6.71 6.98 2.33
N THR A 213 -7.04 5.70 2.40
CA THR A 213 -8.00 5.11 3.33
C THR A 213 -7.50 3.74 3.80
N TYR A 214 -8.15 3.16 4.81
CA TYR A 214 -7.72 1.87 5.37
C TYR A 214 -8.88 1.09 5.99
N PHE A 215 -8.69 -0.20 6.18
CA PHE A 215 -9.54 -1.04 7.02
C PHE A 215 -8.72 -2.12 7.71
N ASP A 216 -9.23 -2.61 8.84
CA ASP A 216 -8.61 -3.64 9.66
C ASP A 216 -9.34 -4.98 9.48
N ILE A 217 -8.58 -6.07 9.44
CA ILE A 217 -9.03 -7.45 9.26
C ILE A 217 -8.65 -8.23 10.52
N TYR A 218 -9.66 -8.76 11.22
CA TYR A 218 -9.51 -9.50 12.46
C TYR A 218 -9.67 -11.00 12.20
N THR A 219 -8.62 -11.78 12.50
CA THR A 219 -8.52 -13.22 12.24
C THR A 219 -8.54 -14.08 13.51
N ALA A 220 -8.77 -13.46 14.66
CA ALA A 220 -8.80 -14.16 15.95
C ALA A 220 -9.82 -15.32 15.95
N GLY A 221 -9.36 -16.53 16.26
CA GLY A 221 -10.20 -17.72 16.32
C GLY A 221 -10.50 -18.40 14.97
N ALA A 222 -10.03 -17.83 13.84
CA ALA A 222 -10.17 -18.42 12.51
C ALA A 222 -9.16 -19.54 12.21
N GLY A 223 -8.12 -19.69 13.04
CA GLY A 223 -7.03 -20.64 12.79
C GLY A 223 -5.96 -20.02 11.90
N SER A 224 -5.19 -20.84 11.20
CA SER A 224 -4.12 -20.37 10.31
C SER A 224 -4.57 -20.32 8.86
N GLY A 225 -4.17 -19.26 8.15
CA GLY A 225 -4.48 -19.05 6.75
C GLY A 225 -4.00 -17.68 6.27
N ASP A 226 -3.76 -17.57 4.97
CA ASP A 226 -3.34 -16.31 4.35
C ASP A 226 -4.53 -15.38 4.15
N VAL A 227 -4.32 -14.08 4.38
CA VAL A 227 -5.29 -13.02 4.10
C VAL A 227 -5.01 -12.46 2.71
N GLY A 228 -6.03 -12.39 1.86
CA GLY A 228 -5.97 -11.79 0.53
C GLY A 228 -6.94 -10.61 0.42
N VAL A 229 -6.51 -9.54 -0.25
CA VAL A 229 -7.34 -8.38 -0.56
C VAL A 229 -7.22 -8.07 -2.05
N VAL A 230 -8.36 -7.92 -2.72
CA VAL A 230 -8.45 -7.50 -4.12
C VAL A 230 -9.34 -6.27 -4.22
N LEU A 231 -8.82 -5.22 -4.86
CA LEU A 231 -9.54 -3.98 -5.14
C LEU A 231 -9.88 -3.90 -6.63
N GLU A 232 -11.17 -3.77 -6.94
CA GLU A 232 -11.68 -3.54 -8.29
C GLU A 232 -12.15 -2.10 -8.42
N ASP A 233 -11.61 -1.38 -9.40
CA ASP A 233 -12.02 -0.02 -9.74
C ASP A 233 -13.21 0.00 -10.74
N PRO A 234 -13.83 1.16 -11.00
CA PRO A 234 -14.94 1.30 -11.94
C PRO A 234 -14.55 1.06 -13.41
N ALA A 235 -13.26 1.14 -13.76
CA ALA A 235 -12.76 0.90 -15.12
C ALA A 235 -12.54 -0.60 -15.41
N GLY A 236 -12.78 -1.46 -14.42
CA GLY A 236 -12.64 -2.90 -14.51
C GLY A 236 -11.22 -3.36 -14.17
N PRO A 237 -10.93 -4.68 -14.26
CA PRO A 237 -9.65 -5.22 -13.80
C PRO A 237 -8.51 -4.80 -14.73
N ARG A 238 -7.92 -3.65 -14.46
CA ARG A 238 -6.58 -3.27 -14.92
C ARG A 238 -5.72 -3.11 -13.68
N ASP A 239 -5.00 -4.18 -13.37
CA ASP A 239 -4.12 -4.34 -12.22
C ASP A 239 -4.83 -4.18 -10.87
N THR A 240 -5.09 -5.32 -10.22
CA THR A 240 -5.42 -5.37 -8.80
C THR A 240 -4.43 -4.49 -8.05
N VAL A 241 -4.87 -3.33 -7.56
CA VAL A 241 -4.06 -2.54 -6.64
C VAL A 241 -3.92 -3.41 -5.40
N GLU A 242 -2.74 -4.01 -5.22
CA GLU A 242 -2.41 -4.67 -3.96
C GLU A 242 -2.45 -3.57 -2.90
N GLY A 243 -3.46 -3.61 -2.03
CA GLY A 243 -3.48 -2.74 -0.88
C GLY A 243 -2.28 -3.04 -0.01
N ASP A 244 -1.61 -2.01 0.50
CA ASP A 244 -0.47 -2.17 1.40
C ASP A 244 -0.95 -2.89 2.66
N MET A 245 -0.53 -4.14 2.81
CA MET A 245 -0.88 -5.01 3.93
C MET A 245 0.19 -4.92 5.03
N GLU A 246 -0.25 -4.53 6.22
CA GLU A 246 0.57 -4.44 7.43
C GLU A 246 0.05 -5.45 8.47
N ASP A 247 0.91 -6.35 8.94
CA ASP A 247 0.61 -7.20 10.11
C ASP A 247 0.84 -6.38 11.38
N ARG A 248 -0.23 -6.19 12.17
CA ARG A 248 -0.20 -5.40 13.41
C ARG A 248 0.00 -6.26 14.66
N GLY A 249 0.15 -7.57 14.50
CA GLY A 249 0.12 -8.52 15.60
C GLY A 249 -1.29 -8.76 16.13
N ASP A 250 -1.40 -9.61 17.16
CA ASP A 250 -2.67 -9.95 17.83
C ASP A 250 -3.79 -10.39 16.88
N SER A 251 -3.44 -11.15 15.83
CA SER A 251 -4.38 -11.63 14.79
C SER A 251 -5.10 -10.51 14.02
N THR A 252 -4.47 -9.33 13.89
CA THR A 252 -5.03 -8.16 13.17
C THR A 252 -4.11 -7.74 12.03
N PHE A 253 -4.69 -7.60 10.83
CA PHE A 253 -4.02 -7.05 9.65
C PHE A 253 -4.65 -5.72 9.26
N ARG A 254 -3.85 -4.74 8.83
CA ARG A 254 -4.36 -3.49 8.25
C ARG A 254 -4.08 -3.47 6.75
N CYS A 255 -5.12 -3.22 5.97
CA CYS A 255 -4.98 -2.93 4.54
C CYS A 255 -5.17 -1.43 4.32
N SER A 256 -4.21 -0.79 3.66
CA SER A 256 -4.27 0.62 3.27
C SER A 256 -4.25 0.75 1.74
N TYR A 257 -5.07 1.65 1.19
CA TYR A 257 -5.07 1.89 -0.25
C TYR A 257 -5.48 3.34 -0.58
N ARG A 258 -5.26 3.75 -1.83
CA ARG A 258 -5.64 5.08 -2.34
C ARG A 258 -6.44 4.92 -3.64
N PRO A 259 -7.79 5.06 -3.62
CA PRO A 259 -8.57 4.99 -4.84
C PRO A 259 -8.26 6.21 -5.71
N THR A 260 -8.06 6.03 -7.01
CA THR A 260 -7.70 7.13 -7.93
C THR A 260 -8.88 7.59 -8.79
N LEU A 261 -9.83 6.69 -9.07
CA LEU A 261 -11.02 6.98 -9.84
C LEU A 261 -12.24 7.25 -8.92
N PRO A 262 -13.17 8.13 -9.31
CA PRO A 262 -14.48 8.20 -8.67
C PRO A 262 -15.41 7.08 -9.16
N GLY A 263 -16.39 6.71 -8.33
CA GLY A 263 -17.43 5.75 -8.66
C GLY A 263 -17.38 4.47 -7.81
N PRO A 264 -18.17 3.45 -8.19
CA PRO A 264 -18.33 2.22 -7.41
C PRO A 264 -17.08 1.33 -7.51
N HIS A 265 -16.40 1.16 -6.38
CA HIS A 265 -15.30 0.21 -6.20
C HIS A 265 -15.80 -1.04 -5.48
N ARG A 266 -15.14 -2.17 -5.71
CA ARG A 266 -15.43 -3.43 -5.01
C ARG A 266 -14.17 -3.91 -4.29
N VAL A 267 -14.28 -4.16 -3.00
CA VAL A 267 -13.20 -4.69 -2.16
C VAL A 267 -13.54 -6.13 -1.80
N ALA A 268 -12.76 -7.07 -2.29
CA ALA A 268 -12.88 -8.48 -1.95
C ALA A 268 -11.81 -8.86 -0.92
N VAL A 269 -12.24 -9.41 0.20
CA VAL A 269 -11.35 -9.95 1.25
C VAL A 269 -11.56 -11.45 1.35
N THR A 270 -10.45 -12.20 1.39
CA THR A 270 -10.41 -13.66 1.52
C THR A 270 -9.48 -14.10 2.65
N PHE A 271 -9.80 -15.22 3.30
CA PHE A 271 -8.95 -15.89 4.28
C PHE A 271 -8.84 -17.37 3.93
N ALA A 272 -7.62 -17.91 3.90
CA ALA A 272 -7.36 -19.30 3.52
C ALA A 272 -7.99 -19.68 2.16
N GLY A 273 -8.03 -18.72 1.22
CA GLY A 273 -8.62 -18.88 -0.12
C GLY A 273 -10.15 -18.75 -0.20
N ALA A 274 -10.86 -18.53 0.90
CA ALA A 274 -12.32 -18.37 0.93
C ALA A 274 -12.74 -16.93 1.29
N HIS A 275 -13.87 -16.45 0.75
CA HIS A 275 -14.42 -15.13 1.10
C HIS A 275 -14.85 -15.06 2.57
N ILE A 276 -14.51 -13.95 3.23
CA ILE A 276 -15.00 -13.65 4.58
C ILE A 276 -16.48 -13.20 4.52
N PRO A 277 -17.23 -13.22 5.64
CA PRO A 277 -18.57 -12.64 5.70
C PRO A 277 -18.62 -11.20 5.18
N ASN A 278 -19.65 -10.87 4.41
CA ASN A 278 -19.90 -9.57 3.77
C ASN A 278 -18.95 -9.16 2.64
N SER A 279 -17.91 -9.96 2.36
CA SER A 279 -17.12 -9.82 1.12
C SER A 279 -17.99 -10.22 -0.07
N THR A 280 -18.09 -9.45 -1.16
CA THR A 280 -17.36 -8.22 -1.52
C THR A 280 -18.03 -6.93 -1.00
N PHE A 281 -17.25 -5.99 -0.47
CA PHE A 281 -17.71 -4.67 -0.03
C PHE A 281 -17.83 -3.71 -1.22
N CYS A 282 -18.97 -3.01 -1.34
CA CYS A 282 -19.16 -1.96 -2.35
C CYS A 282 -18.86 -0.60 -1.72
N VAL A 283 -17.87 0.12 -2.27
CA VAL A 283 -17.41 1.41 -1.77
C VAL A 283 -17.64 2.46 -2.85
N ASN A 284 -18.51 3.45 -2.58
CA ASN A 284 -18.71 4.55 -3.51
C ASN A 284 -17.67 5.66 -3.25
N VAL A 285 -16.72 5.81 -4.17
CA VAL A 285 -15.66 6.82 -4.07
C VAL A 285 -16.14 8.12 -4.71
N ALA A 286 -16.21 9.19 -3.91
CA ALA A 286 -16.57 10.51 -4.39
C ALA A 286 -15.46 11.11 -5.26
N GLU A 287 -15.84 12.02 -6.16
CA GLU A 287 -14.90 12.76 -6.99
C GLU A 287 -13.94 13.59 -6.13
N ALA A 288 -12.64 13.49 -6.42
CA ALA A 288 -11.66 14.35 -5.82
C ALA A 288 -11.92 15.79 -6.32
N CYS A 289 -11.87 16.76 -5.41
CA CYS A 289 -11.76 18.14 -5.84
C CYS A 289 -10.57 18.28 -6.80
N ASN A 290 -10.69 19.09 -7.85
CA ASN A 290 -9.59 19.36 -8.77
C ASN A 290 -9.07 20.79 -8.51
N PRO A 291 -8.05 20.97 -7.64
CA PRO A 291 -7.48 22.29 -7.37
C PRO A 291 -7.02 23.00 -8.65
N SER A 292 -6.56 22.25 -9.65
CA SER A 292 -6.08 22.79 -10.93
C SER A 292 -7.18 23.47 -11.76
N ALA A 293 -8.45 23.17 -11.48
CA ALA A 293 -9.59 23.86 -12.08
C ALA A 293 -9.98 25.13 -11.32
N CYS A 294 -9.54 25.30 -10.07
CA CYS A 294 -9.81 26.51 -9.29
C CYS A 294 -9.09 27.71 -9.90
N ARG A 295 -9.72 28.88 -9.77
CA ARG A 295 -9.15 30.16 -10.21
C ARG A 295 -9.36 31.20 -9.12
N ALA A 296 -8.33 31.95 -8.79
CA ALA A 296 -8.42 33.09 -7.88
C ALA A 296 -8.01 34.38 -8.58
N TRP A 297 -8.77 35.45 -8.36
CA TRP A 297 -8.54 36.77 -8.94
C TRP A 297 -9.16 37.87 -8.07
N GLY A 298 -8.58 39.06 -8.12
CA GLY A 298 -9.07 40.22 -7.36
C GLY A 298 -7.94 41.17 -6.99
N ARG A 299 -8.31 42.29 -6.36
CA ARG A 299 -7.38 43.34 -5.95
C ARG A 299 -6.40 42.85 -4.89
N GLY A 300 -6.91 42.07 -3.92
CA GLY A 300 -6.12 41.48 -2.85
C GLY A 300 -5.10 40.42 -3.28
N LEU A 301 -5.01 40.11 -4.57
CA LEU A 301 -4.05 39.15 -5.13
C LEU A 301 -3.10 39.78 -6.14
N GLN A 302 -3.20 41.11 -6.36
CA GLN A 302 -2.31 41.80 -7.28
C GLN A 302 -0.92 41.98 -6.65
N PRO A 303 0.16 41.92 -7.44
CA PRO A 303 1.51 42.09 -6.92
C PRO A 303 1.74 43.45 -6.25
N LYS A 304 1.02 44.50 -6.66
CA LYS A 304 1.19 45.89 -6.19
C LYS A 304 -0.14 46.65 -6.12
N GLY A 305 -0.10 47.82 -5.47
CA GLY A 305 -1.20 48.78 -5.36
C GLY A 305 -2.09 48.60 -4.13
N LEU A 306 -1.85 47.57 -3.32
CA LEU A 306 -2.51 47.40 -2.02
C LEU A 306 -1.81 48.22 -0.93
N ARG A 307 -2.56 48.84 -0.03
CA ARG A 307 -2.03 49.66 1.08
C ARG A 307 -2.51 49.16 2.44
N VAL A 308 -1.76 49.49 3.50
CA VAL A 308 -2.18 49.15 4.87
C VAL A 308 -3.56 49.71 5.20
N HIS A 309 -4.35 48.94 5.94
CA HIS A 309 -5.73 49.21 6.36
C HIS A 309 -6.78 49.25 5.24
N GLU A 310 -6.37 49.14 3.97
CA GLU A 310 -7.33 48.98 2.89
C GLU A 310 -7.90 47.56 2.85
N THR A 311 -9.09 47.43 2.29
CA THR A 311 -9.71 46.12 2.06
C THR A 311 -9.08 45.50 0.83
N ALA A 312 -8.50 44.31 1.03
CA ALA A 312 -7.97 43.45 -0.01
C ALA A 312 -9.03 42.39 -0.32
N ASP A 313 -9.84 42.63 -1.34
CA ASP A 313 -10.89 41.72 -1.80
C ASP A 313 -10.42 40.86 -2.98
N PHE A 314 -10.84 39.61 -2.99
CA PHE A 314 -10.67 38.71 -4.13
C PHE A 314 -11.70 37.60 -4.13
N ARG A 315 -11.80 36.90 -5.26
CA ARG A 315 -12.71 35.79 -5.49
C ARG A 315 -11.96 34.51 -5.81
N VAL A 316 -12.50 33.39 -5.36
CA VAL A 316 -12.02 32.04 -5.70
C VAL A 316 -13.17 31.25 -6.30
N HIS A 317 -13.07 30.90 -7.58
CA HIS A 317 -13.97 29.96 -8.23
C HIS A 317 -13.46 28.54 -8.04
N THR A 318 -14.36 27.65 -7.61
CA THR A 318 -14.13 26.23 -7.43
C THR A 318 -15.15 25.42 -8.23
N ASN A 319 -14.79 24.19 -8.61
CA ASN A 319 -15.56 23.39 -9.56
C ASN A 319 -16.29 22.19 -8.94
N ALA A 320 -16.07 21.92 -7.65
CA ALA A 320 -16.62 20.78 -6.93
C ALA A 320 -16.85 21.20 -5.46
N PRO A 321 -17.47 20.38 -4.61
CA PRO A 321 -17.55 20.65 -3.16
C PRO A 321 -16.27 20.22 -2.42
N ALA A 322 -15.66 21.13 -1.66
CA ALA A 322 -14.52 20.87 -0.76
C ALA A 322 -14.36 22.03 0.25
N GLU A 323 -13.30 22.01 1.05
CA GLU A 323 -12.95 23.08 2.00
C GLU A 323 -12.00 24.10 1.33
N LEU A 324 -12.37 25.39 1.36
CA LEU A 324 -11.49 26.51 1.00
C LEU A 324 -10.79 27.03 2.25
N ARG A 325 -9.47 27.18 2.17
CA ARG A 325 -8.68 27.84 3.21
C ARG A 325 -7.76 28.89 2.59
N VAL A 326 -7.80 30.09 3.17
CA VAL A 326 -6.91 31.20 2.82
C VAL A 326 -6.11 31.57 4.05
N THR A 327 -4.79 31.68 3.89
CA THR A 327 -3.87 32.10 4.96
C THR A 327 -3.01 33.24 4.47
N VAL A 328 -2.93 34.30 5.27
CA VAL A 328 -2.11 35.49 5.02
C VAL A 328 -1.24 35.73 6.25
N PRO A 329 0.01 35.24 6.27
CA PRO A 329 0.92 35.45 7.39
C PRO A 329 1.53 36.86 7.35
N ASP A 330 1.57 37.51 8.52
CA ASP A 330 2.17 38.81 8.79
C ASP A 330 3.10 38.70 10.01
N ARG A 331 4.41 38.63 9.77
CA ARG A 331 5.50 38.61 10.77
C ARG A 331 5.27 37.65 11.96
N GLY A 332 4.73 36.46 11.70
CA GLY A 332 4.50 35.41 12.71
C GLY A 332 3.08 35.38 13.29
N THR A 333 2.22 36.30 12.87
CA THR A 333 0.76 36.31 13.14
C THR A 333 -0.02 36.12 11.85
N GLU A 334 -1.24 35.59 11.91
CA GLU A 334 -2.10 35.43 10.72
C GLU A 334 -3.07 36.62 10.62
N VAL A 335 -3.14 37.27 9.46
CA VAL A 335 -4.14 38.31 9.17
C VAL A 335 -5.50 37.63 9.03
N PRO A 336 -6.54 38.06 9.77
CA PRO A 336 -7.87 37.48 9.64
C PRO A 336 -8.42 37.64 8.21
N VAL A 337 -8.85 36.53 7.61
CA VAL A 337 -9.51 36.50 6.30
C VAL A 337 -10.98 36.15 6.48
N SER A 338 -11.87 37.02 5.99
CA SER A 338 -13.30 36.71 5.87
C SER A 338 -13.53 35.95 4.57
N VAL A 339 -14.11 34.75 4.65
CA VAL A 339 -14.46 33.93 3.48
C VAL A 339 -15.97 33.71 3.47
N ARG A 340 -16.63 34.07 2.37
CA ARG A 340 -18.09 33.95 2.20
C ARG A 340 -18.41 33.19 0.92
N PRO A 341 -19.10 32.04 0.98
CA PRO A 341 -19.57 31.36 -0.21
C PRO A 341 -20.68 32.18 -0.88
N THR A 342 -20.68 32.20 -2.22
CA THR A 342 -21.69 32.83 -3.06
C THR A 342 -22.27 31.80 -4.04
N ALA A 343 -23.06 32.24 -5.02
CA ALA A 343 -23.59 31.35 -6.06
C ALA A 343 -22.48 30.74 -6.93
N ASP A 344 -22.80 29.65 -7.62
CA ASP A 344 -21.96 29.05 -8.68
C ASP A 344 -20.53 28.67 -8.27
N GLY A 345 -20.33 28.24 -7.02
CA GLY A 345 -19.02 27.76 -6.55
C GLY A 345 -17.98 28.87 -6.38
N VAL A 346 -18.40 30.13 -6.30
CA VAL A 346 -17.51 31.28 -6.07
C VAL A 346 -17.50 31.64 -4.58
N TYR A 347 -16.32 31.87 -4.03
CA TYR A 347 -16.10 32.37 -2.68
C TYR A 347 -15.55 33.79 -2.73
N GLU A 348 -16.17 34.71 -2.00
CA GLU A 348 -15.66 36.06 -1.77
C GLU A 348 -14.77 36.07 -0.52
N CYS A 349 -13.54 36.54 -0.70
CA CYS A 349 -12.51 36.58 0.32
C CYS A 349 -12.06 38.02 0.54
N GLU A 350 -11.95 38.43 1.80
CA GLU A 350 -11.48 39.77 2.18
C GLU A 350 -10.50 39.68 3.34
N TYR A 351 -9.41 40.45 3.27
CA TYR A 351 -8.51 40.68 4.39
C TYR A 351 -8.09 42.15 4.46
N ARG A 352 -7.50 42.57 5.58
CA ARG A 352 -6.99 43.93 5.78
C ARG A 352 -5.57 43.88 6.33
N PRO A 353 -4.54 44.11 5.51
CA PRO A 353 -3.17 44.08 6.00
C PRO A 353 -2.91 45.29 6.92
N THR A 354 -2.21 45.07 8.03
CA THR A 354 -1.87 46.13 8.98
C THR A 354 -0.41 46.57 8.90
N VAL A 355 0.42 45.80 8.21
CA VAL A 355 1.87 46.03 8.12
C VAL A 355 2.28 46.14 6.66
N ALA A 356 3.09 47.14 6.34
CA ALA A 356 3.68 47.32 5.02
C ALA A 356 4.81 46.30 4.77
N GLY A 357 4.97 45.90 3.51
CA GLY A 357 5.94 44.91 3.05
C GLY A 357 5.31 43.83 2.17
N THR A 358 6.10 42.82 1.82
CA THR A 358 5.64 41.69 1.01
C THR A 358 4.92 40.65 1.88
N HIS A 359 3.69 40.29 1.49
CA HIS A 359 2.87 39.26 2.12
C HIS A 359 2.72 38.06 1.17
N SER A 360 2.64 36.85 1.73
CA SER A 360 2.45 35.61 0.95
C SER A 360 1.05 35.04 1.15
N VAL A 361 0.14 35.28 0.22
CA VAL A 361 -1.24 34.80 0.28
C VAL A 361 -1.31 33.36 -0.20
N SER A 362 -1.63 32.44 0.71
CA SER A 362 -1.77 31.00 0.41
C SER A 362 -3.24 30.62 0.30
N ILE A 363 -3.63 29.99 -0.80
CA ILE A 363 -5.00 29.55 -1.06
C ILE A 363 -4.98 28.03 -1.33
N THR A 364 -5.73 27.28 -0.54
CA THR A 364 -5.85 25.82 -0.68
C THR A 364 -7.31 25.40 -0.82
N TRP A 365 -7.53 24.36 -1.61
CA TRP A 365 -8.83 23.77 -1.89
C TRP A 365 -8.77 22.26 -1.65
N GLY A 366 -9.57 21.76 -0.69
CA GLY A 366 -9.51 20.36 -0.27
C GLY A 366 -8.17 19.93 0.33
N GLY A 367 -7.39 20.89 0.85
CA GLY A 367 -6.05 20.68 1.42
C GLY A 367 -4.88 20.84 0.43
N TYR A 368 -5.15 21.11 -0.85
CA TYR A 368 -4.12 21.27 -1.89
C TYR A 368 -4.06 22.72 -2.40
N SER A 369 -2.87 23.23 -2.68
CA SER A 369 -2.71 24.57 -3.27
C SER A 369 -3.37 24.67 -4.64
N ILE A 370 -4.11 25.76 -4.88
CA ILE A 370 -4.64 26.06 -6.21
C ILE A 370 -3.51 26.60 -7.12
N PRO A 371 -3.70 26.64 -8.46
CA PRO A 371 -2.75 27.25 -9.37
C PRO A 371 -2.36 28.66 -8.96
N ARG A 372 -1.06 28.98 -9.07
CA ARG A 372 -0.42 30.25 -8.67
C ARG A 372 -0.36 30.51 -7.16
N SER A 373 -0.90 29.64 -6.31
CA SER A 373 -0.68 29.75 -4.86
C SER A 373 0.68 29.14 -4.47
N PRO A 374 1.47 29.80 -3.60
CA PRO A 374 1.19 31.09 -2.95
C PRO A 374 1.42 32.30 -3.87
N LEU A 375 0.70 33.40 -3.59
CA LEU A 375 0.81 34.67 -4.33
C LEU A 375 1.53 35.71 -3.46
N GLU A 376 2.49 36.43 -4.05
CA GLU A 376 3.17 37.54 -3.37
C GLU A 376 2.43 38.85 -3.63
N VAL A 377 2.16 39.59 -2.55
CA VAL A 377 1.44 40.87 -2.59
C VAL A 377 2.27 41.92 -1.84
N GLU A 378 2.67 42.98 -2.54
CA GLU A 378 3.36 44.12 -1.94
C GLU A 378 2.35 45.10 -1.34
N VAL A 379 2.41 45.29 -0.02
CA VAL A 379 1.57 46.23 0.72
C VAL A 379 2.36 47.50 1.01
N SER A 380 1.95 48.61 0.42
CA SER A 380 2.56 49.92 0.64
C SER A 380 2.01 50.61 1.91
N PRO A 381 2.70 51.64 2.43
CA PRO A 381 2.15 52.50 3.47
C PRO A 381 0.82 53.17 3.06
N ALA A 382 0.11 53.70 4.06
CA ALA A 382 -1.16 54.40 3.85
C ALA A 382 -1.00 55.50 2.81
N ALA A 383 -2.01 55.67 1.97
CA ALA A 383 -1.96 56.64 0.89
C ALA A 383 -1.86 58.07 1.44
N GLY A 384 -1.02 58.90 0.81
CA GLY A 384 -0.99 60.33 1.04
C GLY A 384 -2.22 61.04 0.44
N ALA A 385 -2.19 62.38 0.43
CA ALA A 385 -3.20 63.17 -0.25
C ALA A 385 -3.26 62.82 -1.74
N GLN A 386 -4.46 62.46 -2.23
CA GLN A 386 -4.66 62.05 -3.62
C GLN A 386 -4.60 63.28 -4.53
N LYS A 387 -3.74 63.21 -5.55
CA LYS A 387 -3.56 64.29 -6.53
C LYS A 387 -4.50 64.15 -7.73
N VAL A 388 -5.03 62.95 -7.93
CA VAL A 388 -5.76 62.54 -9.12
C VAL A 388 -6.93 61.65 -8.71
N ARG A 389 -8.03 61.72 -9.44
CA ARG A 389 -9.15 60.77 -9.37
C ARG A 389 -9.38 60.10 -10.71
N ALA A 390 -9.84 58.86 -10.68
CA ALA A 390 -10.24 58.12 -11.88
C ALA A 390 -11.67 57.60 -11.72
N TRP A 391 -12.48 57.70 -12.78
CA TRP A 391 -13.84 57.15 -12.80
C TRP A 391 -14.24 56.77 -14.23
N GLY A 392 -15.15 55.81 -14.34
CA GLY A 392 -15.68 55.39 -15.63
C GLY A 392 -16.02 53.90 -15.66
N PRO A 393 -16.80 53.47 -16.67
CA PRO A 393 -17.18 52.07 -16.81
C PRO A 393 -15.97 51.15 -17.01
N GLY A 394 -14.94 51.60 -17.74
CA GLY A 394 -13.74 50.82 -18.05
C GLY A 394 -12.88 50.43 -16.84
N LEU A 395 -13.07 51.09 -15.68
CA LEU A 395 -12.43 50.67 -14.42
C LEU A 395 -13.12 49.46 -13.76
N HIS A 396 -14.33 49.11 -14.19
CA HIS A 396 -15.18 48.10 -13.54
C HIS A 396 -15.50 46.93 -14.49
N GLY A 397 -15.56 47.17 -15.79
CA GLY A 397 -15.80 46.11 -16.76
C GLY A 397 -15.89 46.61 -18.20
N GLY A 398 -16.21 45.68 -19.08
CA GLY A 398 -16.29 45.91 -20.52
C GLY A 398 -16.61 44.63 -21.26
N VAL A 399 -16.53 44.70 -22.59
CA VAL A 399 -16.83 43.59 -23.50
C VAL A 399 -15.66 43.42 -24.44
N VAL A 400 -15.33 42.16 -24.76
CA VAL A 400 -14.28 41.85 -25.74
C VAL A 400 -14.56 42.55 -27.08
N GLY A 401 -13.57 43.26 -27.61
CA GLY A 401 -13.65 43.96 -28.90
C GLY A 401 -14.16 45.39 -28.84
N ASP A 402 -14.87 45.76 -27.76
CA ASP A 402 -15.36 47.12 -27.55
C ASP A 402 -14.34 47.96 -26.75
N SER A 403 -14.44 49.29 -26.82
CA SER A 403 -13.63 50.15 -25.96
C SER A 403 -14.17 50.15 -24.53
N ALA A 404 -13.27 50.04 -23.57
CA ALA A 404 -13.53 50.23 -22.16
C ALA A 404 -12.94 51.57 -21.73
N ASP A 405 -13.83 52.49 -21.35
CA ASP A 405 -13.50 53.91 -21.27
C ASP A 405 -13.51 54.39 -19.81
N PHE A 406 -12.54 55.22 -19.43
CA PHE A 406 -12.52 55.90 -18.15
C PHE A 406 -11.80 57.24 -18.23
N VAL A 407 -12.10 58.12 -17.29
CA VAL A 407 -11.56 59.48 -17.20
C VAL A 407 -10.67 59.57 -15.97
N VAL A 408 -9.55 60.29 -16.11
CA VAL A 408 -8.61 60.60 -15.04
C VAL A 408 -8.47 62.11 -14.95
N GLU A 409 -8.67 62.69 -13.78
CA GLU A 409 -8.65 64.15 -13.60
C GLU A 409 -7.72 64.55 -12.45
N ALA A 410 -6.93 65.58 -12.69
CA ALA A 410 -6.10 66.21 -11.68
C ALA A 410 -6.98 67.02 -10.71
N ILE A 411 -6.77 66.80 -9.41
CA ILE A 411 -7.46 67.53 -8.33
C ILE A 411 -6.52 68.55 -7.68
N GLY A 412 -5.20 68.44 -7.91
CA GLY A 412 -4.19 69.32 -7.34
C GLY A 412 -3.16 69.80 -8.37
N ASP A 413 -2.41 70.83 -8.01
CA ASP A 413 -1.58 71.61 -8.94
C ASP A 413 -0.15 71.03 -9.16
N ASP A 414 0.14 69.81 -8.68
CA ASP A 414 1.48 69.19 -8.73
C ASP A 414 1.42 67.72 -9.18
N VAL A 415 0.80 67.45 -10.33
CA VAL A 415 0.87 66.16 -11.03
C VAL A 415 2.03 66.21 -12.02
N ARG A 416 3.04 65.33 -11.88
CA ARG A 416 4.19 65.31 -12.80
C ARG A 416 4.05 64.26 -13.88
N THR A 417 3.67 63.05 -13.49
CA THR A 417 3.52 61.92 -14.42
C THR A 417 2.23 61.15 -14.15
N LEU A 418 1.54 60.79 -15.23
CA LEU A 418 0.42 59.86 -15.24
C LEU A 418 0.79 58.62 -16.04
N GLY A 419 0.51 57.45 -15.48
CA GLY A 419 0.76 56.16 -16.11
C GLY A 419 -0.43 55.23 -16.01
N PHE A 420 -0.65 54.44 -17.06
CA PHE A 420 -1.72 53.45 -17.13
C PHE A 420 -1.13 52.08 -17.47
N SER A 421 -1.40 51.07 -16.64
CA SER A 421 -1.08 49.67 -16.96
C SER A 421 -2.35 48.84 -16.87
N ILE A 422 -2.60 48.03 -17.88
CA ILE A 422 -3.77 47.16 -17.94
C ILE A 422 -3.26 45.76 -18.25
N GLU A 423 -3.26 44.91 -17.23
CA GLU A 423 -2.74 43.56 -17.29
C GLU A 423 -3.90 42.57 -17.20
N GLY A 424 -3.86 41.48 -17.96
CA GLY A 424 -4.96 40.53 -17.98
C GLY A 424 -4.74 39.37 -18.95
N PRO A 425 -5.80 38.62 -19.28
CA PRO A 425 -5.75 37.53 -20.24
C PRO A 425 -5.15 37.90 -21.60
N SER A 426 -5.39 39.13 -22.06
CA SER A 426 -4.74 39.72 -23.23
C SER A 426 -4.06 41.04 -22.90
N GLN A 427 -3.17 41.53 -23.76
CA GLN A 427 -2.61 42.88 -23.66
C GLN A 427 -3.43 43.83 -24.54
N PRO A 428 -4.31 44.68 -23.97
CA PRO A 428 -5.15 45.55 -24.76
C PRO A 428 -4.34 46.70 -25.36
N LYS A 429 -4.81 47.21 -26.50
CA LYS A 429 -4.38 48.53 -26.98
C LYS A 429 -4.93 49.59 -26.03
N ILE A 430 -4.12 50.57 -25.66
CA ILE A 430 -4.50 51.70 -24.80
C ILE A 430 -4.33 52.99 -25.60
N GLU A 431 -5.33 53.86 -25.56
CA GLU A 431 -5.29 55.22 -26.08
C GLU A 431 -5.66 56.20 -24.97
N SER A 432 -5.00 57.35 -24.96
CA SER A 432 -5.26 58.44 -24.02
C SER A 432 -5.35 59.74 -24.80
N ASP A 433 -6.40 60.52 -24.54
CA ASP A 433 -6.60 61.86 -25.10
C ASP A 433 -6.62 62.89 -23.96
N ASP A 434 -5.97 64.03 -24.17
CA ASP A 434 -5.94 65.15 -23.21
C ASP A 434 -6.64 66.35 -23.87
N PRO A 435 -7.90 66.61 -23.51
CA PRO A 435 -8.65 67.75 -24.06
C PRO A 435 -8.14 69.12 -23.55
N GLY A 436 -7.18 69.15 -22.62
CA GLY A 436 -6.60 70.38 -22.08
C GLY A 436 -7.47 71.07 -21.02
N ASP A 437 -8.45 70.37 -20.46
CA ASP A 437 -9.32 70.85 -19.38
C ASP A 437 -8.89 70.36 -17.98
N GLY A 438 -7.77 69.63 -17.91
CA GLY A 438 -7.26 69.01 -16.67
C GLY A 438 -7.73 67.56 -16.46
N SER A 439 -8.49 67.01 -17.41
CA SER A 439 -8.83 65.59 -17.49
C SER A 439 -8.06 64.87 -18.60
N CYS A 440 -8.06 63.54 -18.55
CA CYS A 440 -7.48 62.65 -19.54
C CYS A 440 -8.47 61.50 -19.79
N ASP A 441 -8.92 61.38 -21.04
CA ASP A 441 -9.84 60.35 -21.50
C ASP A 441 -9.04 59.12 -21.94
N VAL A 442 -9.20 58.02 -21.21
CA VAL A 442 -8.47 56.77 -21.44
C VAL A 442 -9.41 55.70 -21.97
N ARG A 443 -8.99 55.02 -23.03
CA ARG A 443 -9.74 53.93 -23.69
C ARG A 443 -8.84 52.74 -23.92
N TYR A 444 -9.36 51.55 -23.68
CA TYR A 444 -8.64 50.32 -24.00
C TYR A 444 -9.52 49.26 -24.61
N TRP A 445 -8.95 48.40 -25.47
CA TRP A 445 -9.69 47.39 -26.23
C TRP A 445 -9.23 45.98 -25.85
N PRO A 446 -9.90 45.30 -24.90
CA PRO A 446 -9.56 43.94 -24.53
C PRO A 446 -9.96 42.95 -25.63
N THR A 447 -9.10 41.97 -25.88
CA THR A 447 -9.32 40.94 -26.93
C THR A 447 -9.70 39.58 -26.37
N GLU A 448 -9.62 39.40 -25.05
CA GLU A 448 -9.99 38.18 -24.35
C GLU A 448 -10.78 38.49 -23.08
N ALA A 449 -11.76 37.64 -22.76
CA ALA A 449 -12.60 37.81 -21.58
C ALA A 449 -11.88 37.40 -20.30
N GLY A 450 -12.20 38.06 -19.19
CA GLY A 450 -11.66 37.77 -17.88
C GLY A 450 -11.39 39.02 -17.04
N PRO A 451 -10.73 38.87 -15.88
CA PRO A 451 -10.40 39.99 -15.00
C PRO A 451 -9.15 40.73 -15.49
N TYR A 452 -9.21 42.06 -15.50
CA TYR A 452 -8.13 42.98 -15.86
C TYR A 452 -7.91 43.97 -14.71
N PRO A 453 -6.82 43.83 -13.92
CA PRO A 453 -6.31 44.93 -13.09
C PRO A 453 -5.92 46.14 -13.95
N VAL A 454 -6.61 47.26 -13.74
CA VAL A 454 -6.32 48.56 -14.33
C VAL A 454 -5.59 49.40 -13.29
N HIS A 455 -4.29 49.59 -13.50
CA HIS A 455 -3.46 50.46 -12.70
C HIS A 455 -3.52 51.89 -13.23
N VAL A 456 -3.87 52.82 -12.34
CA VAL A 456 -3.73 54.26 -12.56
C VAL A 456 -2.66 54.77 -11.61
N VAL A 457 -1.54 55.18 -12.18
CA VAL A 457 -0.31 55.56 -11.46
C VAL A 457 -0.10 57.06 -11.59
N CYS A 458 0.12 57.73 -10.47
CA CYS A 458 0.47 59.14 -10.40
C CYS A 458 1.79 59.27 -9.63
N ASP A 459 2.79 59.93 -10.23
CA ASP A 459 4.12 60.10 -9.64
C ASP A 459 4.75 58.78 -9.13
N ASP A 460 4.67 57.72 -9.95
CA ASP A 460 5.18 56.37 -9.68
C ASP A 460 4.45 55.57 -8.58
N GLU A 461 3.33 56.07 -8.05
CA GLU A 461 2.48 55.35 -7.11
C GLU A 461 1.05 55.13 -7.63
N ASP A 462 0.50 53.93 -7.37
CA ASP A 462 -0.93 53.66 -7.57
C ASP A 462 -1.80 54.66 -6.78
N ILE A 463 -2.76 55.27 -7.46
CA ILE A 463 -3.76 56.12 -6.81
C ILE A 463 -4.66 55.28 -5.88
N ALA A 464 -5.43 55.95 -5.03
CA ALA A 464 -6.40 55.29 -4.17
C ALA A 464 -7.33 54.37 -4.97
N ARG A 465 -7.52 53.15 -4.46
CA ARG A 465 -8.33 52.07 -5.08
C ARG A 465 -7.73 51.44 -6.33
N SER A 466 -6.65 51.97 -6.90
CA SER A 466 -5.85 51.26 -7.90
C SER A 466 -5.15 50.05 -7.25
N PRO A 467 -5.01 48.90 -7.94
CA PRO A 467 -5.62 48.60 -9.23
C PRO A 467 -7.14 48.44 -9.13
N PHE A 468 -7.83 48.96 -10.14
CA PHE A 468 -9.26 48.74 -10.34
C PHE A 468 -9.48 47.41 -11.07
N MET A 469 -10.35 46.56 -10.56
CA MET A 469 -10.58 45.23 -11.12
C MET A 469 -11.70 45.26 -12.18
N ALA A 470 -11.34 45.47 -13.44
CA ALA A 470 -12.30 45.45 -14.55
C ALA A 470 -12.63 44.01 -14.97
N HIS A 471 -13.91 43.65 -15.00
CA HIS A 471 -14.35 42.35 -15.49
C HIS A 471 -14.84 42.42 -16.93
N ILE A 472 -14.04 41.89 -17.86
CA ILE A 472 -14.34 41.86 -19.29
C ILE A 472 -15.13 40.61 -19.63
N ARG A 473 -16.30 40.79 -20.23
CA ARG A 473 -17.18 39.69 -20.66
C ARG A 473 -16.95 39.34 -22.13
N PRO A 474 -17.23 38.10 -22.55
CA PRO A 474 -17.25 37.75 -23.96
C PRO A 474 -18.26 38.61 -24.73
N ALA A 475 -17.95 38.93 -25.99
CA ALA A 475 -18.91 39.57 -26.89
C ALA A 475 -20.11 38.65 -27.11
N ALA A 476 -21.31 39.13 -26.77
CA ALA A 476 -22.53 38.41 -27.09
C ALA A 476 -22.86 38.64 -28.57
N PRO A 477 -23.14 37.59 -29.37
CA PRO A 477 -23.37 37.72 -30.81
C PRO A 477 -24.56 38.63 -31.16
N ASP A 478 -25.50 38.84 -30.22
CA ASP A 478 -26.73 39.62 -30.40
C ASP A 478 -26.76 40.94 -29.59
N CYS A 479 -25.62 41.38 -29.05
CA CYS A 479 -25.51 42.66 -28.32
C CYS A 479 -24.73 43.67 -29.16
N SER A 480 -25.29 44.86 -29.39
CA SER A 480 -24.67 45.95 -30.14
C SER A 480 -24.74 47.27 -29.35
N PRO A 481 -23.85 47.48 -28.36
CA PRO A 481 -23.84 48.68 -27.53
C PRO A 481 -23.78 49.97 -28.35
N ASP A 482 -23.06 49.98 -29.47
CA ASP A 482 -22.93 51.12 -30.39
C ASP A 482 -24.26 51.62 -30.99
N LYS A 483 -25.32 50.81 -30.90
CA LYS A 483 -26.66 51.17 -31.39
C LYS A 483 -27.52 51.84 -30.32
N VAL A 484 -27.03 51.97 -29.08
CA VAL A 484 -27.69 52.76 -28.04
C VAL A 484 -27.57 54.24 -28.40
N LYS A 485 -28.69 54.94 -28.41
CA LYS A 485 -28.72 56.39 -28.64
C LYS A 485 -29.06 57.11 -27.35
N VAL A 486 -28.30 58.16 -27.04
CA VAL A 486 -28.56 59.02 -25.89
C VAL A 486 -28.70 60.47 -26.34
N TRP A 487 -29.66 61.20 -25.77
CA TRP A 487 -29.88 62.60 -26.09
C TRP A 487 -30.62 63.31 -24.96
N GLY A 488 -30.43 64.62 -24.82
CA GLY A 488 -31.21 65.45 -23.91
C GLY A 488 -30.37 66.53 -23.23
N PRO A 489 -31.02 67.45 -22.49
CA PRO A 489 -30.38 68.63 -21.90
C PRO A 489 -29.20 68.32 -20.98
N GLY A 490 -29.21 67.15 -20.33
CA GLY A 490 -28.13 66.71 -19.44
C GLY A 490 -26.86 66.22 -20.12
N LEU A 491 -26.88 66.05 -21.45
CA LEU A 491 -25.74 65.61 -22.24
C LEU A 491 -25.19 66.71 -23.15
N GLU A 492 -25.80 67.91 -23.13
CA GLU A 492 -25.35 69.04 -23.93
C GLU A 492 -24.04 69.60 -23.38
N PRO A 493 -23.08 70.03 -24.23
CA PRO A 493 -21.79 70.57 -23.79
C PRO A 493 -21.91 71.85 -22.94
N THR A 494 -23.05 72.53 -23.03
CA THR A 494 -23.35 73.77 -22.30
C THR A 494 -24.80 73.75 -21.82
N GLY A 495 -25.09 74.45 -20.73
CA GLY A 495 -26.46 74.59 -20.18
C GLY A 495 -26.78 73.70 -18.98
N VAL A 496 -25.87 72.80 -18.58
CA VAL A 496 -25.98 72.04 -17.33
C VAL A 496 -25.47 72.90 -16.16
N ILE A 497 -26.30 73.07 -15.12
CA ILE A 497 -26.00 73.94 -13.97
C ILE A 497 -25.57 73.08 -12.78
N VAL A 498 -24.45 73.45 -12.15
CA VAL A 498 -23.93 72.81 -10.94
C VAL A 498 -25.02 72.72 -9.85
N ASN A 499 -25.16 71.56 -9.22
CA ASN A 499 -26.15 71.25 -8.17
C ASN A 499 -27.62 71.37 -8.58
N ARG A 500 -27.92 71.33 -9.89
CA ARG A 500 -29.30 71.22 -10.39
C ARG A 500 -29.52 69.87 -11.07
N PRO A 501 -30.67 69.22 -10.85
CA PRO A 501 -31.02 68.02 -11.60
C PRO A 501 -31.20 68.37 -13.08
N THR A 502 -30.77 67.46 -13.95
CA THR A 502 -30.97 67.51 -15.40
C THR A 502 -31.45 66.15 -15.88
N GLU A 503 -31.89 66.05 -17.13
CA GLU A 503 -32.46 64.84 -17.70
C GLU A 503 -31.86 64.52 -19.07
N PHE A 504 -31.85 63.24 -19.41
CA PHE A 504 -31.54 62.74 -20.74
C PHE A 504 -32.30 61.44 -20.99
N CYS A 505 -32.50 61.14 -22.27
CA CYS A 505 -33.15 59.95 -22.77
C CYS A 505 -32.11 58.94 -23.25
N VAL A 506 -32.43 57.66 -23.06
CA VAL A 506 -31.63 56.53 -23.54
C VAL A 506 -32.55 55.61 -24.36
N ASP A 507 -32.19 55.34 -25.61
CA ASP A 507 -32.86 54.37 -26.49
C ASP A 507 -31.93 53.21 -26.82
N ALA A 508 -32.22 52.06 -26.22
CA ALA A 508 -31.45 50.82 -26.39
C ALA A 508 -32.17 49.81 -27.31
N ARG A 509 -33.27 50.16 -27.98
CA ARG A 509 -34.09 49.19 -28.75
C ARG A 509 -33.32 48.51 -29.87
N ALA A 510 -32.34 49.19 -30.46
CA ALA A 510 -31.51 48.66 -31.53
C ALA A 510 -30.27 47.90 -31.04
N ALA A 511 -29.98 47.92 -29.73
CA ALA A 511 -28.78 47.34 -29.14
C ALA A 511 -28.89 45.83 -28.84
N GLY A 512 -30.06 45.23 -29.08
CA GLY A 512 -30.30 43.80 -28.83
C GLY A 512 -30.53 43.47 -27.36
N LYS A 513 -30.32 42.20 -26.97
CA LYS A 513 -30.44 41.78 -25.57
C LYS A 513 -29.08 41.95 -24.88
N GLY A 514 -29.00 42.95 -24.00
CA GLY A 514 -27.88 43.12 -23.09
C GLY A 514 -27.83 42.00 -22.02
N PRO A 515 -26.66 41.81 -21.39
CA PRO A 515 -26.48 40.81 -20.34
C PRO A 515 -27.09 41.21 -18.99
#